data_AF-A0A2M7D8S9-F1
#
_entry.id   AF-A0A2M7D8S9-F1
#
_cell.length_a   1.000
_cell.length_b   1.000
_cell.length_c   1.000
_cell.angle_alpha   90.00
_cell.angle_beta   90.00
_cell.angle_gamma   90.00
#
_symmetry.space_group_name_H-M   'P 1'
#
loop_
_entity.id
_entity.type
_entity.pdbx_description
1 polymer ?
#
loop_
_entity_poly.entity_id
_entity_poly.type
_entity_poly.pdbx_seq_one_letter_code
_entity_poly.pdbx_strand_id
1 'polypeptide(L)'
;MVLEKKNYQLIALTASLFYMFNVYFMLMTPLIATPILYAGLPLILGLYIKGLREEKPSTKYAILIGIASQLIVLAIDNPTIYAICGIMVFSYLIYHLVTGGKKGITRSLIFTLKTAVIFLLMNLWWIYPEFLALADISKGVQSAAASVSFLTSTPLLEALRFMGSWAWKSSYEGIPHFPYALKYDQFPLVFLTYLIPAFCFFCLLFSKKVKKEILFLELVLVIGLFFVKGILSPFGKIFSFLYRNFPGFWVYREPYTKFTLINVFSLACLLGLGFVFLIQEIRKRRLFVSRPKLANTLTLSLWIFLIGIILYNSYPFLTGEVVFDGHYKVMRSWYAKIPGYWEETKNWLNINNAKDWRLFILPKAGYSHAYNWEVGMSTAAPVAHVLQEKPIVFYSSFPISVTEELV
;
A
#
# COMPACT_ATOMS: atom_id res chain seq x y z
N MET A 1 -18.36 27.37 8.27
CA MET A 1 -18.56 26.35 9.31
C MET A 1 -17.22 26.09 9.97
N VAL A 2 -17.02 26.64 11.17
CA VAL A 2 -15.84 26.38 11.98
C VAL A 2 -16.09 25.06 12.70
N LEU A 3 -15.21 24.07 12.51
CA LEU A 3 -15.30 22.80 13.21
C LEU A 3 -14.74 22.99 14.62
N GLU A 4 -15.47 22.55 15.65
CA GLU A 4 -14.95 22.49 17.01
C GLU A 4 -13.77 21.51 17.12
N LYS A 5 -12.86 21.71 18.10
CA LYS A 5 -11.70 20.85 18.34
C LYS A 5 -12.06 19.36 18.46
N LYS A 6 -13.18 19.05 19.13
CA LYS A 6 -13.69 17.68 19.29
C LYS A 6 -14.02 17.01 17.95
N ASN A 7 -14.49 17.78 16.97
CA ASN A 7 -14.79 17.25 15.64
C ASN A 7 -13.51 16.84 14.90
N TYR A 8 -12.42 17.59 15.04
CA TYR A 8 -11.13 17.21 14.43
C TYR A 8 -10.58 15.91 15.01
N GLN A 9 -10.71 15.70 16.33
CA GLN A 9 -10.30 14.45 16.97
C GLN A 9 -11.11 13.25 16.46
N LEU A 10 -12.43 13.42 16.32
CA LEU A 10 -13.30 12.36 15.82
C LEU A 10 -13.03 12.03 14.35
N ILE A 11 -12.78 13.05 13.51
CA ILE A 11 -12.35 12.88 12.12
C ILE A 11 -11.06 12.08 12.08
N ALA A 12 -10.03 12.53 12.82
CA ALA A 12 -8.72 11.91 12.83
C ALA A 12 -8.79 10.46 13.31
N LEU A 13 -9.50 10.20 14.41
CA LEU A 13 -9.60 8.84 14.95
C LEU A 13 -10.34 7.89 14.00
N THR A 14 -11.45 8.35 13.40
CA THR A 14 -12.21 7.53 12.43
C THR A 14 -11.40 7.25 11.17
N ALA A 15 -10.72 8.28 10.63
CA ALA A 15 -9.85 8.14 9.46
C ALA A 15 -8.68 7.19 9.76
N SER A 16 -7.98 7.38 10.87
CA SER A 16 -6.84 6.54 11.26
C SER A 16 -7.25 5.09 11.48
N LEU A 17 -8.39 4.81 12.13
CA LEU A 17 -8.86 3.44 12.34
C LEU A 17 -9.14 2.73 11.02
N PHE A 18 -9.86 3.37 10.08
CA PHE A 18 -10.07 2.76 8.76
C PHE A 18 -8.77 2.66 7.95
N TYR A 19 -7.88 3.64 8.06
CA TYR A 19 -6.58 3.58 7.41
C TYR A 19 -5.75 2.40 7.96
N MET A 20 -5.80 2.10 9.24
CA MET A 20 -5.09 0.95 9.82
C MET A 20 -5.78 -0.38 9.53
N PHE A 21 -7.11 -0.41 9.54
CA PHE A 21 -7.92 -1.62 9.42
C PHE A 21 -8.76 -1.56 8.15
N ASN A 22 -8.19 -2.09 7.07
CA ASN A 22 -8.91 -2.30 5.82
C ASN A 22 -8.32 -3.49 5.05
N VAL A 23 -9.08 -3.97 4.06
CA VAL A 23 -8.71 -5.14 3.23
C VAL A 23 -7.40 -4.92 2.48
N TYR A 24 -7.08 -3.70 2.03
CA TYR A 24 -5.80 -3.43 1.37
C TYR A 24 -4.62 -3.66 2.32
N PHE A 25 -4.64 -3.02 3.50
CA PHE A 25 -3.55 -3.14 4.47
C PHE A 25 -3.39 -4.59 4.95
N MET A 26 -4.50 -5.28 5.18
CA MET A 26 -4.55 -6.71 5.50
C MET A 26 -3.80 -7.54 4.44
N LEU A 27 -4.07 -7.31 3.15
CA LEU A 27 -3.41 -8.02 2.05
C LEU A 27 -1.93 -7.67 1.87
N MET A 28 -1.53 -6.45 2.23
CA MET A 28 -0.16 -5.98 2.08
C MET A 28 0.72 -6.27 3.30
N THR A 29 0.14 -6.70 4.42
CA THR A 29 0.86 -6.98 5.68
C THR A 29 2.08 -7.90 5.49
N PRO A 30 2.02 -8.97 4.67
CA PRO A 30 3.18 -9.84 4.44
C PRO A 30 4.33 -9.17 3.67
N LEU A 31 4.09 -8.03 3.01
CA LEU A 31 5.05 -7.34 2.15
C LEU A 31 5.65 -6.13 2.85
N ILE A 32 6.70 -6.32 3.67
CA ILE A 32 7.33 -5.31 4.57
C ILE A 32 7.43 -3.89 3.97
N ALA A 33 7.80 -3.76 2.70
CA ALA A 33 7.94 -2.48 2.02
C ALA A 33 6.65 -1.62 2.02
N THR A 34 5.49 -2.25 1.80
CA THR A 34 4.23 -1.54 1.59
C THR A 34 3.67 -0.95 2.88
N PRO A 35 3.55 -1.68 4.01
CA PRO A 35 3.11 -1.14 5.29
C PRO A 35 3.97 0.03 5.79
N ILE A 36 5.27 0.00 5.54
CA ILE A 36 6.20 1.05 5.97
C ILE A 36 5.93 2.35 5.22
N LEU A 37 5.83 2.29 3.89
CA LEU A 37 5.44 3.46 3.09
C LEU A 37 4.05 3.96 3.49
N TYR A 38 3.12 3.03 3.64
CA TYR A 38 1.74 3.28 4.01
C TYR A 38 1.65 4.06 5.33
N ALA A 39 2.45 3.71 6.34
CA ALA A 39 2.52 4.43 7.60
C ALA A 39 3.13 5.84 7.46
N GLY A 40 4.15 6.02 6.61
CA GLY A 40 4.83 7.30 6.44
C GLY A 40 4.15 8.30 5.49
N LEU A 41 3.29 7.84 4.57
CA LEU A 41 2.62 8.70 3.60
C LEU A 41 1.87 9.89 4.24
N PRO A 42 1.00 9.72 5.26
CA PRO A 42 0.31 10.84 5.89
C PRO A 42 1.26 11.85 6.54
N LEU A 43 2.39 11.40 7.08
CA LEU A 43 3.39 12.25 7.71
C LEU A 43 4.09 13.12 6.66
N ILE A 44 4.59 12.52 5.58
CA ILE A 44 5.30 13.23 4.50
C ILE A 44 4.36 14.26 3.85
N LEU A 45 3.14 13.83 3.49
CA LEU A 45 2.17 14.72 2.88
C LEU A 45 1.75 15.84 3.86
N GLY A 46 1.52 15.52 5.13
CA GLY A 46 1.17 16.50 6.15
C GLY A 46 2.26 17.55 6.39
N LEU A 47 3.54 17.14 6.42
CA LEU A 47 4.68 18.05 6.52
C LEU A 47 4.80 18.94 5.28
N TYR A 48 4.57 18.38 4.09
CA TYR A 48 4.57 19.12 2.83
C TYR A 48 3.47 20.18 2.78
N ILE A 49 2.24 19.82 3.16
CA ILE A 49 1.10 20.75 3.27
C ILE A 49 1.41 21.88 4.25
N LYS A 50 1.99 21.57 5.42
CA LYS A 50 2.39 22.59 6.39
C LYS A 50 3.45 23.53 5.82
N GLY A 51 4.47 23.01 5.15
CA GLY A 51 5.53 23.81 4.54
C GLY A 51 5.02 24.76 3.44
N LEU A 52 4.03 24.34 2.65
CA LEU A 52 3.40 25.20 1.63
C LEU A 52 2.56 26.35 2.21
N ARG A 53 2.07 26.18 3.45
CA ARG A 53 1.24 27.18 4.16
C ARG A 53 2.07 28.24 4.87
N GLU A 54 3.37 28.02 5.07
CA GLU A 54 4.28 29.01 5.66
C GLU A 54 4.38 30.26 4.78
N GLU A 55 4.58 31.42 5.40
CA GLU A 55 4.68 32.69 4.69
C GLU A 55 5.93 32.74 3.79
N LYS A 56 7.01 32.06 4.19
CA LYS A 56 8.30 31.96 3.50
C LYS A 56 8.67 30.49 3.22
N PRO A 57 9.49 30.19 2.19
CA PRO A 57 9.93 28.82 1.88
C PRO A 57 10.72 28.17 3.03
N SER A 58 10.03 27.37 3.84
CA SER A 58 10.57 26.87 5.11
C SER A 58 11.58 25.75 4.92
N THR A 59 12.84 25.97 5.36
CA THR A 59 13.87 24.90 5.41
C THR A 59 13.47 23.81 6.39
N LYS A 60 12.83 24.19 7.50
CA LYS A 60 12.45 23.26 8.57
C LYS A 60 11.61 22.11 8.04
N TYR A 61 10.54 22.39 7.27
CA TYR A 61 9.70 21.33 6.74
C TYR A 61 10.39 20.51 5.65
N ALA A 62 11.25 21.12 4.84
CA ALA A 62 12.04 20.39 3.85
C ALA A 62 13.01 19.39 4.52
N ILE A 63 13.67 19.78 5.61
CA ILE A 63 14.52 18.89 6.43
C ILE A 63 13.66 17.81 7.09
N LEU A 64 12.52 18.16 7.70
CA LEU A 64 11.63 17.16 8.32
C LEU A 64 11.12 16.14 7.31
N ILE A 65 10.84 16.54 6.07
CA ILE A 65 10.47 15.61 4.99
C ILE A 65 11.64 14.69 4.63
N GLY A 66 12.85 15.22 4.50
CA GLY A 66 14.04 14.40 4.24
C GLY A 66 14.36 13.42 5.38
N ILE A 67 14.12 13.79 6.64
CA ILE A 67 14.22 12.88 7.80
C ILE A 67 13.10 11.83 7.76
N ALA A 68 11.84 12.25 7.53
CA ALA A 68 10.71 11.34 7.43
C ALA A 68 10.87 10.34 6.28
N SER A 69 11.57 10.72 5.20
CA SER A 69 11.86 9.82 4.10
C SER A 69 12.81 8.67 4.49
N GLN A 70 13.66 8.86 5.51
CA GLN A 70 14.50 7.79 6.06
C GLN A 70 13.68 6.77 6.85
N LEU A 71 12.57 7.18 7.47
CA LEU A 71 11.69 6.27 8.19
C LEU A 71 10.96 5.30 7.25
N ILE A 72 10.81 5.66 5.98
CA ILE A 72 10.18 4.83 4.95
C ILE A 72 11.19 4.15 4.02
N VAL A 73 12.47 4.18 4.34
CA VAL A 73 13.56 3.71 3.46
C VAL A 73 13.45 2.22 3.11
N LEU A 74 12.91 1.40 4.01
CA LEU A 74 12.67 -0.02 3.75
C LEU A 74 11.65 -0.27 2.63
N ALA A 75 10.87 0.75 2.24
CA ALA A 75 9.99 0.67 1.08
C ALA A 75 10.74 0.68 -0.27
N ILE A 76 12.05 0.95 -0.29
CA ILE A 76 12.86 0.95 -1.52
C ILE A 76 12.99 -0.44 -2.12
N ASP A 77 12.80 -1.52 -1.36
CA ASP A 77 12.66 -2.88 -1.89
C ASP A 77 11.63 -2.96 -3.05
N ASN A 78 10.69 -2.01 -3.08
CA ASN A 78 9.90 -1.72 -4.25
C ASN A 78 9.90 -0.21 -4.59
N PRO A 79 10.83 0.28 -5.44
CA PRO A 79 10.95 1.71 -5.73
C PRO A 79 9.67 2.30 -6.36
N THR A 80 8.88 1.47 -7.03
CA THR A 80 7.60 1.87 -7.65
C THR A 80 6.54 2.21 -6.61
N ILE A 81 6.55 1.51 -5.48
CA ILE A 81 5.69 1.81 -4.33
C ILE A 81 6.18 3.11 -3.70
N TYR A 82 7.49 3.26 -3.47
CA TYR A 82 8.08 4.50 -2.95
C TYR A 82 7.67 5.75 -3.78
N ALA A 83 7.65 5.62 -5.11
CA ALA A 83 7.24 6.69 -6.02
C ALA A 83 5.80 7.20 -5.79
N ILE A 84 4.90 6.39 -5.19
CA ILE A 84 3.53 6.81 -4.85
C ILE A 84 3.52 7.98 -3.86
N CYS A 85 4.47 8.03 -2.92
CA CYS A 85 4.62 9.20 -2.03
C CYS A 85 4.95 10.47 -2.84
N GLY A 86 5.85 10.37 -3.82
CA GLY A 86 6.17 11.46 -4.73
C GLY A 86 4.97 11.90 -5.57
N ILE A 87 4.20 10.95 -6.10
CA ILE A 87 2.97 11.22 -6.86
C ILE A 87 1.95 11.97 -5.99
N MET A 88 1.75 11.57 -4.73
CA MET A 88 0.83 12.25 -3.81
C MET A 88 1.28 13.69 -3.51
N VAL A 89 2.56 13.91 -3.23
CA VAL A 89 3.16 15.24 -2.99
C VAL A 89 3.02 16.13 -4.23
N PHE A 90 3.35 15.59 -5.41
CA PHE A 90 3.26 16.32 -6.67
C PHE A 90 1.81 16.63 -7.07
N SER A 91 0.89 15.68 -6.87
CA SER A 91 -0.55 15.90 -7.09
C SER A 91 -1.09 17.01 -6.19
N TYR A 92 -0.66 17.05 -4.92
CA TYR A 92 -1.03 18.15 -4.02
C TYR A 92 -0.44 19.49 -4.46
N LEU A 93 0.80 19.51 -4.96
CA LEU A 93 1.40 20.73 -5.52
C LEU A 93 0.56 21.28 -6.68
N ILE A 94 0.25 20.44 -7.67
CA ILE A 94 -0.58 20.85 -8.82
C ILE A 94 -1.90 21.41 -8.32
N TYR A 95 -2.58 20.68 -7.44
CA TYR A 95 -3.83 21.10 -6.83
C TYR A 95 -3.72 22.46 -6.13
N HIS A 96 -2.68 22.65 -5.33
CA HIS A 96 -2.41 23.89 -4.61
C HIS A 96 -2.15 25.06 -5.54
N LEU A 97 -1.40 24.87 -6.63
CA LEU A 97 -1.10 25.91 -7.60
C LEU A 97 -2.36 26.32 -8.40
N VAL A 98 -3.17 25.35 -8.81
CA VAL A 98 -4.41 25.60 -9.56
C VAL A 98 -5.46 26.33 -8.69
N THR A 99 -5.56 25.98 -7.41
CA THR A 99 -6.62 26.52 -6.53
C THR A 99 -6.17 27.68 -5.63
N GLY A 100 -4.86 27.90 -5.46
CA GLY A 100 -4.28 28.88 -4.54
C GLY A 100 -4.23 30.32 -5.04
N GLY A 101 -4.51 30.54 -6.34
CA GLY A 101 -4.35 31.85 -6.98
C GLY A 101 -2.89 32.21 -7.28
N LYS A 102 -2.65 33.31 -8.00
CA LYS A 102 -1.29 33.69 -8.48
C LYS A 102 -0.32 34.07 -7.35
N LYS A 103 -0.85 34.53 -6.21
CA LYS A 103 -0.02 34.95 -5.06
C LYS A 103 0.58 33.70 -4.40
N GLY A 104 1.92 33.61 -4.39
CA GLY A 104 2.65 32.54 -3.72
C GLY A 104 3.06 31.35 -4.60
N ILE A 105 2.78 31.37 -5.91
CA ILE A 105 3.24 30.32 -6.85
C ILE A 105 4.77 30.16 -6.78
N THR A 106 5.51 31.25 -6.93
CA THR A 106 6.98 31.24 -6.87
C THR A 106 7.48 30.70 -5.53
N ARG A 107 6.84 31.08 -4.42
CA ARG A 107 7.17 30.59 -3.09
C ARG A 107 6.98 29.07 -2.98
N SER A 108 5.84 28.57 -3.44
CA SER A 108 5.51 27.15 -3.43
C SER A 108 6.51 26.36 -4.29
N LEU A 109 6.85 26.84 -5.48
CA LEU A 109 7.85 26.23 -6.35
C LEU A 109 9.25 26.24 -5.72
N ILE A 110 9.66 27.34 -5.07
CA ILE A 110 10.95 27.41 -4.34
C ILE A 110 10.96 26.41 -3.18
N PHE A 111 9.88 26.32 -2.40
CA PHE A 111 9.76 25.35 -1.32
C PHE A 111 9.83 23.90 -1.84
N THR A 112 9.13 23.60 -2.93
CA THR A 112 9.18 22.28 -3.59
C THR A 112 10.59 21.97 -4.07
N LEU A 113 11.25 22.89 -4.78
CA LEU A 113 12.61 22.71 -5.27
C LEU A 113 13.57 22.44 -4.11
N LYS A 114 13.48 23.24 -3.04
CA LYS A 114 14.28 23.06 -1.83
C LYS A 114 14.03 21.71 -1.16
N THR A 115 12.77 21.28 -1.10
CA THR A 115 12.40 19.96 -0.59
C THR A 115 12.98 18.84 -1.45
N ALA A 116 12.92 18.97 -2.78
CA ALA A 116 13.50 18.02 -3.72
C ALA A 116 15.03 17.92 -3.56
N VAL A 117 15.74 19.04 -3.46
CA VAL A 117 17.20 19.06 -3.24
C VAL A 117 17.57 18.38 -1.92
N ILE A 118 16.91 18.74 -0.80
CA ILE A 118 17.21 18.14 0.51
C ILE A 118 16.87 16.64 0.51
N PHE A 119 15.73 16.27 -0.08
CA PHE A 119 15.35 14.87 -0.26
C PHE A 119 16.42 14.12 -1.05
N LEU A 120 16.86 14.63 -2.20
CA LEU A 120 17.89 13.98 -3.01
C LEU A 120 19.20 13.83 -2.25
N LEU A 121 19.67 14.87 -1.56
CA LEU A 121 20.91 14.80 -0.77
C LEU A 121 20.84 13.75 0.33
N MET A 122 19.71 13.65 1.04
CA MET A 122 19.52 12.67 2.13
C MET A 122 19.28 11.23 1.64
N ASN A 123 18.87 11.06 0.38
CA ASN A 123 18.53 9.76 -0.20
C ASN A 123 19.50 9.31 -1.30
N LEU A 124 20.54 10.11 -1.60
CA LEU A 124 21.47 9.85 -2.70
C LEU A 124 22.17 8.50 -2.54
N TRP A 125 22.43 8.09 -1.31
CA TRP A 125 23.13 6.85 -0.97
C TRP A 125 22.42 5.60 -1.49
N TRP A 126 21.09 5.60 -1.61
CA TRP A 126 20.32 4.49 -2.20
C TRP A 126 19.81 4.81 -3.60
N ILE A 127 19.46 6.07 -3.89
CA ILE A 127 18.96 6.46 -5.23
C ILE A 127 20.02 6.15 -6.29
N TYR A 128 21.29 6.45 -5.99
CA TYR A 128 22.39 6.22 -6.92
C TYR A 128 22.58 4.73 -7.28
N PRO A 129 22.80 3.80 -6.32
CA PRO A 129 22.96 2.39 -6.67
C PRO A 129 21.69 1.78 -7.28
N GLU A 130 20.49 2.18 -6.84
CA GLU A 130 19.23 1.68 -7.41
C GLU A 130 19.04 2.14 -8.86
N PHE A 131 19.42 3.38 -9.17
CA PHE A 131 19.38 3.89 -10.54
C PHE A 131 20.32 3.12 -11.46
N LEU A 132 21.54 2.79 -11.00
CA LEU A 132 22.46 1.95 -11.75
C LEU A 132 21.89 0.53 -11.94
N ALA A 133 21.36 -0.07 -10.88
CA ALA A 133 20.73 -1.39 -10.96
C ALA A 133 19.56 -1.43 -11.95
N LEU A 134 18.68 -0.42 -11.94
CA LEU A 134 17.58 -0.31 -12.89
C LEU A 134 18.02 -0.10 -14.34
N ALA A 135 19.17 0.56 -14.56
CA ALA A 135 19.75 0.71 -15.88
C ALA A 135 20.35 -0.61 -16.40
N ASP A 136 20.93 -1.41 -15.49
CA ASP A 136 21.56 -2.71 -15.78
C ASP A 136 20.55 -3.86 -15.88
N ILE A 137 19.36 -3.73 -15.27
CA ILE A 137 18.30 -4.72 -15.35
C ILE A 137 17.96 -4.97 -16.83
N SER A 138 18.22 -6.21 -17.25
CA SER A 138 18.10 -6.65 -18.63
C SER A 138 16.64 -6.57 -19.14
N LYS A 139 16.48 -6.56 -20.47
CA LYS A 139 15.19 -6.76 -21.14
C LYS A 139 14.43 -8.00 -20.64
N GLY A 140 15.13 -8.98 -20.06
CA GLY A 140 14.59 -10.19 -19.46
C GLY A 140 13.59 -9.93 -18.33
N VAL A 141 13.91 -8.99 -17.42
CA VAL A 141 12.98 -8.61 -16.34
C VAL A 141 11.75 -7.91 -16.90
N GLN A 142 11.91 -7.05 -17.92
CA GLN A 142 10.78 -6.39 -18.59
C GLN A 142 9.86 -7.41 -19.27
N SER A 143 10.41 -8.46 -19.89
CA SER A 143 9.61 -9.55 -20.51
C SER A 143 8.95 -10.47 -19.47
N ALA A 144 9.65 -10.83 -18.39
CA ALA A 144 9.10 -11.57 -17.26
C ALA A 144 8.01 -10.75 -16.53
N ALA A 145 8.08 -9.42 -16.64
CA ALA A 145 7.18 -8.48 -16.02
C ALA A 145 5.91 -8.15 -16.78
N ALA A 146 5.85 -8.46 -18.07
CA ALA A 146 4.74 -8.12 -18.94
C ALA A 146 3.56 -9.10 -18.86
N SER A 147 3.22 -9.60 -17.67
CA SER A 147 2.00 -10.41 -17.53
C SER A 147 0.77 -9.52 -17.63
N VAL A 148 -0.01 -9.71 -18.70
CA VAL A 148 -1.27 -9.00 -18.94
C VAL A 148 -2.27 -9.24 -17.79
N SER A 149 -2.18 -10.37 -17.09
CA SER A 149 -3.11 -10.71 -16.00
C SER A 149 -3.09 -9.70 -14.86
N PHE A 150 -1.94 -9.11 -14.53
CA PHE A 150 -1.81 -8.09 -13.48
C PHE A 150 -2.46 -6.76 -13.88
N LEU A 151 -2.47 -6.45 -15.18
CA LEU A 151 -3.08 -5.23 -15.71
C LEU A 151 -4.62 -5.32 -15.74
N THR A 152 -5.18 -6.52 -15.62
CA THR A 152 -6.62 -6.82 -15.68
C THR A 152 -7.19 -7.40 -14.40
N SER A 153 -6.43 -7.42 -13.30
CA SER A 153 -6.83 -8.13 -12.07
C SER A 153 -7.86 -7.39 -11.21
N THR A 154 -8.12 -6.11 -11.48
CA THR A 154 -8.88 -5.25 -10.56
C THR A 154 -10.08 -4.58 -11.21
N PRO A 155 -11.23 -5.26 -11.30
CA PRO A 155 -12.49 -4.62 -11.65
C PRO A 155 -12.79 -3.43 -10.73
N LEU A 156 -13.43 -2.40 -11.27
CA LEU A 156 -13.67 -1.14 -10.53
C LEU A 156 -14.45 -1.35 -9.22
N LEU A 157 -15.41 -2.29 -9.22
CA LEU A 157 -16.19 -2.62 -8.02
C LEU A 157 -15.31 -3.26 -6.92
N GLU A 158 -14.35 -4.10 -7.32
CA GLU A 158 -13.40 -4.69 -6.37
C GLU A 158 -12.35 -3.66 -5.92
N ALA A 159 -11.98 -2.70 -6.79
CA ALA A 159 -11.13 -1.58 -6.42
C ALA A 159 -11.72 -0.75 -5.26
N LEU A 160 -13.05 -0.53 -5.28
CA LEU A 160 -13.76 0.20 -4.23
C LEU A 160 -13.77 -0.54 -2.88
N ARG A 161 -13.68 -1.87 -2.91
CA ARG A 161 -13.63 -2.74 -1.72
C ARG A 161 -12.19 -3.08 -1.31
N PHE A 162 -11.21 -2.60 -2.07
CA PHE A 162 -9.81 -2.94 -1.94
C PHE A 162 -9.50 -4.44 -2.10
N MET A 163 -10.15 -5.08 -3.07
CA MET A 163 -10.07 -6.51 -3.36
C MET A 163 -9.49 -6.79 -4.75
N GLY A 164 -8.57 -5.94 -5.19
CA GLY A 164 -8.04 -5.97 -6.55
C GLY A 164 -6.80 -6.84 -6.75
N SER A 165 -6.31 -7.51 -5.71
CA SER A 165 -5.13 -8.37 -5.83
C SER A 165 -5.40 -9.47 -6.86
N TRP A 166 -4.43 -9.75 -7.73
CA TRP A 166 -4.51 -10.89 -8.66
C TRP A 166 -4.67 -12.22 -7.91
N ALA A 167 -4.15 -12.29 -6.69
CA ALA A 167 -4.24 -13.44 -5.80
C ALA A 167 -5.62 -13.56 -5.11
N TRP A 168 -6.47 -12.53 -5.14
CA TRP A 168 -7.70 -12.45 -4.35
C TRP A 168 -8.68 -13.59 -4.63
N LYS A 169 -8.93 -13.88 -5.90
CA LYS A 169 -9.85 -14.92 -6.37
C LYS A 169 -9.15 -16.05 -7.12
N SER A 170 -7.83 -16.11 -7.08
CA SER A 170 -7.06 -17.16 -7.72
C SER A 170 -6.61 -18.22 -6.72
N SER A 171 -6.30 -19.39 -7.28
CA SER A 171 -5.84 -20.57 -6.56
C SER A 171 -4.67 -21.20 -7.30
N TYR A 172 -3.88 -21.96 -6.56
CA TYR A 172 -2.83 -22.80 -7.11
C TYR A 172 -3.13 -24.25 -6.77
N GLU A 173 -3.22 -25.12 -7.78
CA GLU A 173 -3.64 -26.52 -7.63
C GLU A 173 -4.95 -26.72 -6.83
N GLY A 174 -5.90 -25.79 -7.00
CA GLY A 174 -7.19 -25.82 -6.29
C GLY A 174 -7.16 -25.26 -4.86
N ILE A 175 -5.99 -24.81 -4.38
CA ILE A 175 -5.83 -24.19 -3.06
C ILE A 175 -5.91 -22.66 -3.20
N PRO A 176 -6.88 -21.97 -2.60
CA PRO A 176 -6.99 -20.52 -2.67
C PRO A 176 -5.76 -19.84 -2.04
N HIS A 177 -5.24 -18.78 -2.67
CA HIS A 177 -4.16 -17.98 -2.07
C HIS A 177 -4.60 -17.29 -0.77
N PHE A 178 -5.87 -16.88 -0.71
CA PHE A 178 -6.49 -16.32 0.49
C PHE A 178 -7.74 -17.13 0.86
N PRO A 179 -7.63 -18.10 1.78
CA PRO A 179 -8.75 -18.98 2.15
C PRO A 179 -10.02 -18.23 2.61
N TYR A 180 -9.83 -17.04 3.22
CA TYR A 180 -10.92 -16.19 3.69
C TYR A 180 -11.60 -15.35 2.61
N ALA A 181 -11.04 -15.26 1.39
CA ALA A 181 -11.58 -14.39 0.33
C ALA A 181 -13.03 -14.76 -0.06
N LEU A 182 -13.38 -16.05 -0.04
CA LEU A 182 -14.74 -16.52 -0.37
C LEU A 182 -15.81 -15.95 0.56
N LYS A 183 -15.48 -15.72 1.83
CA LYS A 183 -16.41 -15.14 2.81
C LYS A 183 -16.79 -13.71 2.44
N TYR A 184 -15.93 -12.97 1.73
CA TYR A 184 -16.20 -11.60 1.30
C TYR A 184 -17.20 -11.51 0.14
N ASP A 185 -17.47 -12.60 -0.57
CA ASP A 185 -18.53 -12.64 -1.59
C ASP A 185 -19.89 -13.10 -0.99
N GLN A 186 -19.97 -13.27 0.34
CA GLN A 186 -21.15 -13.73 1.06
C GLN A 186 -21.68 -12.69 2.06
N PHE A 187 -22.96 -12.81 2.44
CA PHE A 187 -23.53 -11.99 3.51
C PHE A 187 -22.94 -12.41 4.88
N PRO A 188 -22.60 -11.46 5.77
CA PRO A 188 -22.80 -10.02 5.65
C PRO A 188 -21.65 -9.24 5.00
N LEU A 189 -20.47 -9.85 4.80
CA LEU A 189 -19.25 -9.14 4.36
C LEU A 189 -19.38 -8.47 3.00
N VAL A 190 -20.06 -9.08 2.03
CA VAL A 190 -20.28 -8.47 0.71
C VAL A 190 -20.99 -7.12 0.87
N PHE A 191 -22.00 -7.04 1.72
CA PHE A 191 -22.75 -5.82 1.98
C PHE A 191 -21.90 -4.80 2.76
N LEU A 192 -21.24 -5.25 3.83
CA LEU A 192 -20.45 -4.39 4.72
C LEU A 192 -19.25 -3.75 4.03
N THR A 193 -18.65 -4.43 3.05
CA THR A 193 -17.53 -3.87 2.28
C THR A 193 -17.95 -2.80 1.28
N TYR A 194 -19.17 -2.85 0.74
CA TYR A 194 -19.73 -1.74 -0.05
C TYR A 194 -20.28 -0.61 0.81
N LEU A 195 -20.70 -0.90 2.05
CA LEU A 195 -21.26 0.11 2.94
C LEU A 195 -20.28 1.24 3.25
N ILE A 196 -18.97 0.93 3.38
CA ILE A 196 -17.94 1.96 3.64
C ILE A 196 -17.81 2.95 2.47
N PRO A 197 -17.47 2.55 1.23
CA PRO A 197 -17.38 3.48 0.11
C PRO A 197 -18.72 4.17 -0.16
N ALA A 198 -19.86 3.45 -0.04
CA ALA A 198 -21.19 4.07 -0.18
C ALA A 198 -21.42 5.17 0.86
N PHE A 199 -21.05 4.95 2.11
CA PHE A 199 -21.12 5.96 3.16
C PHE A 199 -20.22 7.17 2.85
N CYS A 200 -18.99 6.94 2.40
CA CYS A 200 -18.08 8.02 1.99
C CYS A 200 -18.70 8.89 0.89
N PHE A 201 -19.26 8.29 -0.17
CA PHE A 201 -19.90 9.04 -1.25
C PHE A 201 -21.21 9.72 -0.81
N PHE A 202 -22.04 9.05 -0.02
CA PHE A 202 -23.29 9.61 0.51
C PHE A 202 -23.02 10.85 1.36
N CYS A 203 -21.94 10.84 2.15
CA CYS A 203 -21.52 11.97 2.95
C CYS A 203 -21.15 13.21 2.13
N LEU A 204 -20.71 13.04 0.87
CA LEU A 204 -20.38 14.17 -0.01
C LEU A 204 -21.60 15.03 -0.31
N LEU A 205 -22.80 14.44 -0.34
CA LEU A 205 -24.07 15.14 -0.60
C LEU A 205 -24.41 16.19 0.48
N PHE A 206 -23.86 16.05 1.69
CA PHE A 206 -24.10 16.97 2.80
C PHE A 206 -23.05 18.09 2.89
N SER A 207 -22.00 18.03 2.07
CA SER A 207 -20.95 19.04 2.02
C SER A 207 -21.36 20.27 1.20
N LYS A 208 -22.37 21.01 1.67
CA LYS A 208 -22.94 22.20 0.97
C LYS A 208 -21.92 23.31 0.64
N LYS A 209 -20.69 23.22 1.15
CA LYS A 209 -19.53 24.02 0.75
C LYS A 209 -18.33 23.07 0.67
N VAL A 210 -18.02 22.55 -0.52
CA VAL A 210 -16.83 21.74 -0.75
C VAL A 210 -15.62 22.59 -0.37
N LYS A 211 -14.98 22.24 0.75
CA LYS A 211 -13.70 22.86 1.10
C LYS A 211 -12.67 22.41 0.07
N LYS A 212 -11.73 23.29 -0.28
CA LYS A 212 -10.65 22.99 -1.22
C LYS A 212 -9.99 21.64 -0.89
N GLU A 213 -9.72 21.38 0.37
CA GLU A 213 -9.10 20.12 0.81
C GLU A 213 -9.95 18.87 0.54
N ILE A 214 -11.29 18.97 0.59
CA ILE A 214 -12.20 17.86 0.27
C ILE A 214 -12.13 17.56 -1.23
N LEU A 215 -12.15 18.60 -2.07
CA LEU A 215 -12.02 18.47 -3.51
C LEU A 215 -10.71 17.77 -3.91
N PHE A 216 -9.60 18.06 -3.23
CA PHE A 216 -8.35 17.35 -3.47
C PHE A 216 -8.50 15.85 -3.23
N LEU A 217 -9.05 15.45 -2.09
CA LEU A 217 -9.27 14.04 -1.73
C LEU A 217 -10.20 13.33 -2.70
N GLU A 218 -11.25 14.00 -3.18
CA GLU A 218 -12.15 13.45 -4.20
C GLU A 218 -11.43 13.25 -5.55
N LEU A 219 -10.66 14.24 -6.00
CA LEU A 219 -9.90 14.15 -7.25
C LEU A 219 -8.89 13.01 -7.20
N VAL A 220 -8.09 12.92 -6.13
CA VAL A 220 -7.09 11.84 -6.02
C VAL A 220 -7.75 10.48 -5.81
N LEU A 221 -8.93 10.40 -5.18
CA LEU A 221 -9.70 9.15 -5.11
C LEU A 221 -10.12 8.68 -6.51
N VAL A 222 -10.73 9.56 -7.31
CA VAL A 222 -11.22 9.21 -8.66
C VAL A 222 -10.05 8.85 -9.58
N ILE A 223 -8.97 9.65 -9.55
CA ILE A 223 -7.76 9.36 -10.32
C ILE A 223 -7.13 8.05 -9.87
N GLY A 224 -7.01 7.81 -8.56
CA GLY A 224 -6.50 6.55 -8.02
C GLY A 224 -7.31 5.35 -8.50
N LEU A 225 -8.66 5.42 -8.44
CA LEU A 225 -9.53 4.32 -8.87
C LEU A 225 -9.33 4.01 -10.36
N PHE A 226 -9.11 5.05 -11.15
CA PHE A 226 -8.85 4.92 -12.57
C PHE A 226 -7.52 4.20 -12.88
N PHE A 227 -6.47 4.48 -12.12
CA PHE A 227 -5.17 3.83 -12.27
C PHE A 227 -5.15 2.41 -11.67
N VAL A 228 -5.81 2.17 -10.53
CA VAL A 228 -5.87 0.87 -9.85
C VAL A 228 -6.42 -0.24 -10.75
N LYS A 229 -7.42 0.05 -11.57
CA LYS A 229 -8.04 -0.94 -12.47
C LYS A 229 -7.19 -1.32 -13.70
N GLY A 230 -6.03 -0.67 -13.90
CA GLY A 230 -5.17 -0.89 -15.05
C GLY A 230 -5.88 -0.68 -16.40
N ILE A 231 -5.80 -1.68 -17.27
CA ILE A 231 -6.30 -1.60 -18.66
C ILE A 231 -7.80 -1.93 -18.80
N LEU A 232 -8.49 -2.24 -17.71
CA LEU A 232 -9.93 -2.49 -17.73
C LEU A 232 -10.74 -1.23 -18.07
N SER A 233 -11.96 -1.42 -18.58
CA SER A 233 -12.92 -0.34 -18.84
C SER A 233 -13.41 0.32 -17.54
N PRO A 234 -13.78 1.62 -17.53
CA PRO A 234 -13.70 2.62 -18.61
C PRO A 234 -12.29 3.22 -18.78
N PHE A 235 -12.01 3.82 -19.94
CA PHE A 235 -10.74 4.47 -20.33
C PHE A 235 -9.41 3.71 -20.09
N GLY A 236 -9.41 2.38 -19.94
CA GLY A 236 -8.17 1.58 -19.82
C GLY A 236 -7.12 1.81 -20.93
N LYS A 237 -7.54 2.36 -22.08
CA LYS A 237 -6.66 2.84 -23.15
C LYS A 237 -5.62 3.88 -22.68
N ILE A 238 -5.96 4.76 -21.74
CA ILE A 238 -5.02 5.76 -21.21
C ILE A 238 -3.91 5.06 -20.42
N PHE A 239 -4.27 4.12 -19.53
CA PHE A 239 -3.30 3.33 -18.80
C PHE A 239 -2.41 2.53 -19.76
N SER A 240 -3.01 1.88 -20.76
CA SER A 240 -2.28 1.13 -21.79
C SER A 240 -1.33 2.01 -22.60
N PHE A 241 -1.75 3.24 -22.95
CA PHE A 241 -0.91 4.21 -23.63
C PHE A 241 0.30 4.58 -22.77
N LEU A 242 0.10 4.94 -21.51
CA LEU A 242 1.20 5.27 -20.59
C LEU A 242 2.14 4.09 -20.41
N TYR A 243 1.60 2.89 -20.18
CA TYR A 243 2.37 1.66 -19.99
C TYR A 243 3.28 1.32 -21.18
N ARG A 244 2.81 1.54 -22.41
CA ARG A 244 3.56 1.21 -23.63
C ARG A 244 4.48 2.32 -24.12
N ASN A 245 4.14 3.59 -23.87
CA ASN A 245 4.79 4.72 -24.52
C ASN A 245 5.53 5.66 -23.57
N PHE A 246 5.17 5.69 -22.27
CA PHE A 246 5.83 6.59 -21.31
C PHE A 246 7.02 5.87 -20.65
N PRO A 247 8.26 6.37 -20.84
CA PRO A 247 9.44 5.75 -20.26
C PRO A 247 9.30 5.54 -18.75
N GLY A 248 9.64 4.33 -18.29
CA GLY A 248 9.54 3.97 -16.87
C GLY A 248 8.13 3.70 -16.35
N PHE A 249 7.05 3.99 -17.07
CA PHE A 249 5.68 3.70 -16.57
C PHE A 249 5.37 2.19 -16.52
N TRP A 250 6.09 1.38 -17.30
CA TRP A 250 5.95 -0.08 -17.32
C TRP A 250 6.17 -0.73 -15.95
N VAL A 251 6.88 -0.05 -15.03
CA VAL A 251 7.13 -0.53 -13.67
C VAL A 251 5.83 -0.65 -12.85
N TYR A 252 4.77 0.09 -13.23
CA TYR A 252 3.41 -0.03 -12.67
C TYR A 252 2.62 -1.19 -13.28
N ARG A 253 3.28 -2.31 -13.61
CA ARG A 253 2.69 -3.54 -14.19
C ARG A 253 1.60 -4.21 -13.35
N GLU A 254 1.61 -3.95 -12.04
CA GLU A 254 0.63 -4.44 -11.10
C GLU A 254 0.01 -3.22 -10.41
N PRO A 255 -1.00 -2.59 -11.02
CA PRO A 255 -1.46 -1.25 -10.61
C PRO A 255 -2.11 -1.26 -9.22
N TYR A 256 -2.81 -2.35 -8.89
CA TYR A 256 -3.50 -2.52 -7.61
C TYR A 256 -2.59 -2.27 -6.40
N THR A 257 -1.43 -2.92 -6.33
CA THR A 257 -0.57 -2.84 -5.15
C THR A 257 0.08 -1.47 -4.98
N LYS A 258 0.06 -0.61 -6.01
CA LYS A 258 0.69 0.71 -6.01
C LYS A 258 -0.35 1.81 -5.80
N PHE A 259 -1.34 1.90 -6.68
CA PHE A 259 -2.28 3.02 -6.68
C PHE A 259 -3.36 2.91 -5.59
N THR A 260 -3.62 1.72 -5.05
CA THR A 260 -4.64 1.55 -3.99
C THR A 260 -4.27 2.32 -2.71
N LEU A 261 -2.99 2.59 -2.45
CA LEU A 261 -2.57 3.49 -1.36
C LEU A 261 -3.27 4.85 -1.43
N ILE A 262 -3.34 5.43 -2.64
CA ILE A 262 -3.95 6.73 -2.89
C ILE A 262 -5.45 6.66 -2.56
N ASN A 263 -6.10 5.59 -3.01
CA ASN A 263 -7.52 5.35 -2.76
C ASN A 263 -7.84 5.20 -1.29
N VAL A 264 -7.07 4.38 -0.57
CA VAL A 264 -7.30 4.11 0.85
C VAL A 264 -7.07 5.36 1.68
N PHE A 265 -5.98 6.10 1.42
CA PHE A 265 -5.71 7.39 2.09
C PHE A 265 -6.87 8.38 1.90
N SER A 266 -7.35 8.50 0.66
CA SER A 266 -8.41 9.43 0.31
C SER A 266 -9.74 9.04 0.96
N LEU A 267 -10.13 7.76 0.84
CA LEU A 267 -11.34 7.24 1.47
C LEU A 267 -11.30 7.33 2.99
N ALA A 268 -10.15 7.11 3.64
CA ALA A 268 -10.00 7.26 5.08
C ALA A 268 -10.30 8.68 5.54
N CYS A 269 -9.70 9.68 4.88
CA CYS A 269 -9.93 11.07 5.21
C CYS A 269 -11.39 11.48 4.94
N LEU A 270 -11.97 11.04 3.81
CA LEU A 270 -13.36 11.30 3.46
C LEU A 270 -14.35 10.62 4.42
N LEU A 271 -14.05 9.41 4.90
CA LEU A 271 -14.86 8.69 5.88
C LEU A 271 -14.96 9.45 7.20
N GLY A 272 -13.82 9.90 7.74
CA GLY A 272 -13.79 10.67 8.98
C GLY A 272 -14.53 12.00 8.87
N LEU A 273 -14.34 12.72 7.76
CA LEU A 273 -15.05 13.97 7.46
C LEU A 273 -16.56 13.73 7.31
N GLY A 274 -16.92 12.71 6.54
CA GLY A 274 -18.29 12.35 6.26
C GLY A 274 -19.05 11.96 7.52
N PHE A 275 -18.41 11.19 8.42
CA PHE A 275 -18.98 10.84 9.70
C PHE A 275 -19.33 12.09 10.52
N VAL A 276 -18.42 13.06 10.63
CA VAL A 276 -18.71 14.30 11.37
C VAL A 276 -19.81 15.13 10.71
N PHE A 277 -19.85 15.21 9.37
CA PHE A 277 -20.93 15.93 8.68
C PHE A 277 -22.30 15.28 8.94
N LEU A 278 -22.38 13.95 8.91
CA LEU A 278 -23.60 13.23 9.26
C LEU A 278 -24.06 13.56 10.69
N ILE A 279 -23.14 13.49 11.66
CA ILE A 279 -23.46 13.80 13.06
C ILE A 279 -23.94 15.24 13.21
N GLN A 280 -23.35 16.20 12.49
CA GLN A 280 -23.78 17.58 12.51
C GLN A 280 -25.18 17.77 11.91
N GLU A 281 -25.49 17.12 10.79
CA GLU A 281 -26.84 17.17 10.20
C GLU A 281 -27.90 16.50 11.09
N ILE A 282 -27.56 15.39 11.74
CA ILE A 282 -28.45 14.75 12.73
C ILE A 282 -28.74 15.72 13.90
N ARG A 283 -27.70 16.36 14.45
CA ARG A 283 -27.83 17.28 15.60
C ARG A 283 -28.65 18.54 15.30
N LYS A 284 -28.77 18.95 14.03
CA LYS A 284 -29.62 20.08 13.62
C LYS A 284 -31.11 19.76 13.70
N ARG A 285 -31.52 18.49 13.70
CA ARG A 285 -32.95 18.14 13.74
C ARG A 285 -33.56 18.52 15.10
N ARG A 286 -34.76 19.10 15.08
CA ARG A 286 -35.48 19.64 16.26
C ARG A 286 -35.45 18.70 17.47
N LEU A 287 -35.68 17.41 17.26
CA LEU A 287 -35.65 16.38 18.32
C LEU A 287 -34.33 16.34 19.09
N PHE A 288 -33.19 16.42 18.38
CA PHE A 288 -31.86 16.31 18.95
C PHE A 288 -31.36 17.64 19.52
N VAL A 289 -31.84 18.77 18.98
CA VAL A 289 -31.65 20.10 19.58
C VAL A 289 -32.28 20.15 20.97
N SER A 290 -33.49 19.62 21.13
CA SER A 290 -34.18 19.56 22.43
C SER A 290 -33.66 18.47 23.38
N ARG A 291 -32.88 17.50 22.90
CA ARG A 291 -32.38 16.34 23.68
C ARG A 291 -30.90 16.07 23.41
N PRO A 292 -29.97 16.90 23.93
CA PRO A 292 -28.53 16.78 23.62
C PRO A 292 -27.91 15.47 24.13
N LYS A 293 -28.41 14.90 25.25
CA LYS A 293 -27.97 13.58 25.75
C LYS A 293 -28.26 12.48 24.73
N LEU A 294 -29.48 12.45 24.18
CA LEU A 294 -29.87 11.49 23.14
C LEU A 294 -29.01 11.62 21.88
N ALA A 295 -28.70 12.87 21.46
CA ALA A 295 -27.82 13.12 20.32
C ALA A 295 -26.40 12.58 20.56
N ASN A 296 -25.87 12.73 21.77
CA ASN A 296 -24.56 12.19 22.14
C ASN A 296 -24.55 10.66 22.19
N THR A 297 -25.58 10.04 22.77
CA THR A 297 -25.72 8.57 22.78
C THR A 297 -25.78 8.03 21.35
N LEU A 298 -26.62 8.61 20.49
CA LEU A 298 -26.72 8.22 19.09
C LEU A 298 -25.38 8.41 18.34
N THR A 299 -24.68 9.52 18.59
CA THR A 299 -23.34 9.76 18.01
C THR A 299 -22.37 8.64 18.38
N LEU A 300 -22.33 8.26 19.66
CA LEU A 300 -21.46 7.21 20.16
C LEU A 300 -21.85 5.84 19.58
N SER A 301 -23.14 5.50 19.56
CA SER A 301 -23.64 4.24 19.00
C SER A 301 -23.31 4.11 17.51
N LEU A 302 -23.51 5.18 16.72
CA LEU A 302 -23.16 5.19 15.30
C LEU A 302 -21.65 5.04 15.08
N TRP A 303 -20.85 5.66 15.95
CA TRP A 303 -19.39 5.57 15.88
C TRP A 303 -18.89 4.16 16.22
N ILE A 304 -19.40 3.55 17.28
CA ILE A 304 -19.10 2.17 17.68
C ILE A 304 -19.54 1.20 16.57
N PHE A 305 -20.71 1.42 15.99
CA PHE A 305 -21.21 0.62 14.87
C PHE A 305 -20.28 0.71 13.65
N LEU A 306 -19.84 1.93 13.29
CA LEU A 306 -18.88 2.14 12.21
C LEU A 306 -17.54 1.43 12.48
N ILE A 307 -17.02 1.51 13.71
CA ILE A 307 -15.81 0.78 14.10
C ILE A 307 -16.02 -0.73 13.99
N GLY A 308 -17.17 -1.24 14.44
CA GLY A 308 -17.54 -2.64 14.31
C GLY A 308 -17.49 -3.10 12.84
N ILE A 309 -17.99 -2.29 11.91
CA ILE A 309 -17.92 -2.57 10.47
C ILE A 309 -16.46 -2.58 9.97
N ILE A 310 -15.65 -1.59 10.36
CA ILE A 310 -14.24 -1.48 9.96
C ILE A 310 -13.44 -2.72 10.42
N LEU A 311 -13.60 -3.09 11.69
CA LEU A 311 -12.92 -4.23 12.29
C LEU A 311 -13.42 -5.56 11.71
N TYR A 312 -14.72 -5.70 11.50
CA TYR A 312 -15.29 -6.90 10.89
C TYR A 312 -14.87 -7.08 9.43
N ASN A 313 -14.78 -6.00 8.66
CA ASN A 313 -14.22 -6.05 7.30
C ASN A 313 -12.72 -6.38 7.28
N SER A 314 -12.02 -6.25 8.41
CA SER A 314 -10.59 -6.56 8.56
C SER A 314 -10.37 -7.75 9.49
N TYR A 315 -11.39 -8.56 9.74
CA TYR A 315 -11.31 -9.63 10.73
C TYR A 315 -10.17 -10.63 10.49
N PRO A 316 -9.76 -11.00 9.24
CA PRO A 316 -8.65 -11.93 9.05
C PRO A 316 -7.34 -11.40 9.61
N PHE A 317 -7.15 -10.08 9.61
CA PHE A 317 -6.00 -9.43 10.23
C PHE A 317 -6.03 -9.57 11.76
N LEU A 318 -7.22 -9.49 12.36
CA LEU A 318 -7.41 -9.60 13.82
C LEU A 318 -7.32 -11.04 14.32
N THR A 319 -7.75 -12.01 13.51
CA THR A 319 -7.73 -13.44 13.86
C THR A 319 -6.41 -14.13 13.50
N GLY A 320 -5.56 -13.48 12.70
CA GLY A 320 -4.33 -14.08 12.17
C GLY A 320 -4.54 -14.91 10.90
N GLU A 321 -5.77 -15.04 10.38
CA GLU A 321 -6.08 -15.73 9.11
C GLU A 321 -5.30 -15.15 7.90
N VAL A 322 -4.74 -13.93 8.02
CA VAL A 322 -3.82 -13.36 7.02
C VAL A 322 -2.51 -14.12 6.87
N VAL A 323 -2.06 -14.83 7.91
CA VAL A 323 -0.87 -15.68 7.87
C VAL A 323 -1.33 -17.06 7.46
N PHE A 324 -0.95 -17.49 6.25
CA PHE A 324 -1.33 -18.79 5.74
C PHE A 324 -0.70 -19.90 6.60
N ASP A 325 -1.50 -20.81 7.15
CA ASP A 325 -1.08 -21.92 8.01
C ASP A 325 -1.32 -23.30 7.37
N GLY A 326 -1.70 -23.34 6.09
CA GLY A 326 -2.07 -24.56 5.40
C GLY A 326 -0.89 -25.49 5.10
N HIS A 327 -1.15 -26.80 5.13
CA HIS A 327 -0.20 -27.85 4.80
C HIS A 327 -0.62 -28.63 3.56
N TYR A 328 -0.49 -28.01 2.40
CA TYR A 328 -0.88 -28.64 1.14
C TYR A 328 0.33 -28.87 0.27
N LYS A 329 0.46 -30.08 -0.31
CA LYS A 329 1.53 -30.54 -1.22
C LYS A 329 2.61 -29.48 -1.54
N VAL A 330 2.25 -28.51 -2.38
CA VAL A 330 3.06 -27.44 -2.94
C VAL A 330 2.96 -26.07 -2.25
N MET A 331 1.91 -25.82 -1.46
CA MET A 331 1.68 -24.57 -0.72
C MET A 331 1.66 -24.86 0.78
N ARG A 332 2.73 -24.43 1.46
CA ARG A 332 2.95 -24.68 2.88
C ARG A 332 2.79 -23.40 3.68
N SER A 333 2.68 -23.59 4.98
CA SER A 333 2.56 -22.54 5.98
C SER A 333 3.61 -21.43 5.81
N TRP A 334 3.25 -20.23 6.26
CA TRP A 334 4.16 -19.13 6.46
C TRP A 334 4.74 -19.12 7.88
N TYR A 335 4.22 -19.94 8.78
CA TYR A 335 4.89 -20.25 10.04
C TYR A 335 6.12 -21.10 9.75
N ALA A 336 7.22 -20.84 10.45
CA ALA A 336 8.46 -21.57 10.26
C ALA A 336 8.97 -22.10 11.61
N LYS A 337 9.27 -23.39 11.65
CA LYS A 337 10.10 -24.01 12.69
C LYS A 337 11.28 -24.66 11.98
N ILE A 338 12.41 -23.96 11.97
CA ILE A 338 13.62 -24.38 11.26
C ILE A 338 14.14 -25.68 11.91
N PRO A 339 14.28 -26.77 11.17
CA PRO A 339 14.86 -28.00 11.71
C PRO A 339 16.34 -27.85 12.10
N GLY A 340 16.75 -28.52 13.18
CA GLY A 340 18.12 -28.45 13.70
C GLY A 340 19.21 -28.85 12.69
N TYR A 341 18.89 -29.73 11.73
CA TYR A 341 19.84 -30.15 10.70
C TYR A 341 20.38 -28.99 9.85
N TRP A 342 19.66 -27.86 9.74
CA TRP A 342 20.17 -26.67 9.03
C TRP A 342 21.30 -25.99 9.79
N GLU A 343 21.20 -25.95 11.12
CA GLU A 343 22.25 -25.42 11.99
C GLU A 343 23.45 -26.38 12.05
N GLU A 344 23.20 -27.69 12.11
CA GLU A 344 24.24 -28.71 12.01
C GLU A 344 25.00 -28.61 10.68
N THR A 345 24.29 -28.46 9.56
CA THR A 345 24.88 -28.29 8.22
C THR A 345 25.72 -27.02 8.16
N LYS A 346 25.20 -25.90 8.69
CA LYS A 346 25.93 -24.63 8.77
C LYS A 346 27.25 -24.79 9.54
N ASN A 347 27.18 -25.40 10.72
CA ASN A 347 28.36 -25.63 11.57
C ASN A 347 29.37 -26.55 10.90
N TRP A 348 28.91 -27.61 10.25
CA TRP A 348 29.77 -28.53 9.51
C TRP A 348 30.50 -27.83 8.34
N LEU A 349 29.79 -27.01 7.55
CA LEU A 349 30.37 -26.25 6.44
C LEU A 349 31.40 -25.21 6.90
N ASN A 350 31.21 -24.64 8.08
CA ASN A 350 32.13 -23.67 8.66
C ASN A 350 33.38 -24.32 9.25
N ILE A 351 33.26 -25.52 9.83
CA ILE A 351 34.40 -26.27 10.37
C ILE A 351 35.28 -26.83 9.22
N ASN A 352 34.65 -27.39 8.19
CA ASN A 352 35.36 -28.09 7.10
C ASN A 352 35.92 -27.14 6.01
N ASN A 353 36.09 -25.85 6.36
CA ASN A 353 36.71 -24.75 5.63
C ASN A 353 37.62 -25.10 4.42
N ALA A 354 37.03 -25.19 3.24
CA ALA A 354 37.67 -24.68 2.04
C ALA A 354 37.17 -23.24 1.83
N LYS A 355 38.10 -22.28 1.86
CA LYS A 355 37.79 -20.83 1.87
C LYS A 355 36.97 -20.34 0.67
N ASP A 356 36.86 -21.13 -0.40
CA ASP A 356 36.35 -20.69 -1.71
C ASP A 356 35.17 -21.51 -2.24
N TRP A 357 34.49 -22.28 -1.39
CA TRP A 357 33.36 -23.11 -1.85
C TRP A 357 32.08 -22.30 -2.03
N ARG A 358 31.36 -22.62 -3.11
CA ARG A 358 29.97 -22.22 -3.32
C ARG A 358 29.06 -23.43 -3.18
N LEU A 359 27.94 -23.27 -2.49
CA LEU A 359 26.95 -24.32 -2.34
C LEU A 359 26.05 -24.35 -3.56
N PHE A 360 26.11 -25.45 -4.31
CA PHE A 360 25.14 -25.67 -5.37
C PHE A 360 23.87 -26.31 -4.81
N ILE A 361 22.75 -25.60 -4.86
CA ILE A 361 21.49 -26.03 -4.24
C ILE A 361 20.65 -26.82 -5.23
N LEU A 362 20.35 -28.05 -4.86
CA LEU A 362 19.49 -28.98 -5.59
C LEU A 362 18.32 -29.47 -4.72
N PRO A 363 17.19 -29.90 -5.31
CA PRO A 363 16.90 -29.89 -6.74
C PRO A 363 16.55 -28.49 -7.27
N LYS A 364 16.57 -28.35 -8.59
CA LYS A 364 15.97 -27.20 -9.29
C LYS A 364 14.50 -27.06 -8.88
N ALA A 365 14.13 -25.90 -8.36
CA ALA A 365 12.75 -25.57 -7.97
C ALA A 365 12.34 -24.23 -8.58
N GLY A 366 11.06 -24.05 -8.91
CA GLY A 366 10.56 -22.84 -9.58
C GLY A 366 10.57 -21.59 -8.70
N TYR A 367 9.67 -20.65 -8.97
CA TYR A 367 9.56 -19.39 -8.22
C TYR A 367 9.29 -19.55 -6.71
N SER A 368 8.86 -20.73 -6.26
CA SER A 368 8.63 -21.00 -4.85
C SER A 368 9.22 -22.33 -4.43
N HIS A 369 9.76 -22.37 -3.20
CA HIS A 369 10.25 -23.54 -2.52
C HIS A 369 9.29 -23.92 -1.40
N ALA A 370 8.92 -25.19 -1.32
CA ALA A 370 8.07 -25.72 -0.27
C ALA A 370 8.86 -26.77 0.54
N TYR A 371 9.00 -26.53 1.84
CA TYR A 371 9.68 -27.42 2.76
C TYR A 371 8.65 -28.21 3.57
N ASN A 372 8.82 -29.53 3.61
CA ASN A 372 7.98 -30.43 4.40
C ASN A 372 8.44 -30.49 5.87
N TRP A 373 8.68 -29.33 6.49
CA TRP A 373 8.98 -29.22 7.92
C TRP A 373 7.73 -29.51 8.76
N GLU A 374 7.91 -29.65 10.07
CA GLU A 374 6.82 -29.96 11.03
C GLU A 374 5.60 -29.03 10.85
N VAL A 375 5.85 -27.73 10.74
CA VAL A 375 4.83 -26.70 10.46
C VAL A 375 4.80 -26.26 8.99
N GLY A 376 5.56 -26.92 8.12
CA GLY A 376 5.71 -26.54 6.71
C GLY A 376 6.42 -25.20 6.54
N MET A 377 6.93 -24.91 5.35
CA MET A 377 7.38 -23.55 5.02
C MET A 377 7.34 -23.33 3.51
N SER A 378 6.77 -22.23 3.05
CA SER A 378 6.89 -21.78 1.66
C SER A 378 7.72 -20.50 1.56
N THR A 379 8.72 -20.48 0.68
CA THR A 379 9.60 -19.32 0.44
C THR A 379 9.74 -19.01 -1.05
N ALA A 380 10.14 -17.78 -1.38
CA ALA A 380 10.42 -17.37 -2.77
C ALA A 380 11.85 -17.76 -3.23
N ALA A 381 12.74 -18.06 -2.30
CA ALA A 381 14.13 -18.48 -2.56
C ALA A 381 14.49 -19.66 -1.64
N PRO A 382 15.55 -20.42 -1.94
CA PRO A 382 16.00 -21.48 -1.05
C PRO A 382 16.32 -20.92 0.34
N VAL A 383 15.89 -21.59 1.41
CA VAL A 383 16.18 -21.16 2.79
C VAL A 383 17.69 -21.16 3.08
N ALA A 384 18.46 -21.94 2.32
CA ALA A 384 19.92 -21.91 2.35
C ALA A 384 20.48 -20.49 2.12
N HIS A 385 19.79 -19.64 1.35
CA HIS A 385 20.19 -18.25 1.11
C HIS A 385 20.27 -17.42 2.39
N VAL A 386 19.46 -17.75 3.41
CA VAL A 386 19.41 -17.04 4.69
C VAL A 386 20.11 -17.81 5.80
N LEU A 387 20.04 -19.15 5.75
CA LEU A 387 20.54 -20.02 6.82
C LEU A 387 22.01 -20.39 6.68
N GLN A 388 22.59 -20.29 5.48
CA GLN A 388 23.99 -20.64 5.24
C GLN A 388 24.86 -19.39 5.07
N GLU A 389 26.08 -19.45 5.59
CA GLU A 389 27.06 -18.34 5.47
C GLU A 389 27.91 -18.45 4.19
N LYS A 390 27.92 -19.63 3.56
CA LYS A 390 28.66 -19.85 2.32
C LYS A 390 27.86 -19.29 1.13
N PRO A 391 28.51 -18.70 0.11
CA PRO A 391 27.83 -18.26 -1.11
C PRO A 391 27.09 -19.43 -1.75
N ILE A 392 25.86 -19.20 -2.21
CA ILE A 392 25.04 -20.24 -2.85
C ILE A 392 24.90 -19.98 -4.35
N VAL A 393 24.70 -21.06 -5.11
CA VAL A 393 24.32 -21.06 -6.52
C VAL A 393 23.10 -21.95 -6.64
N PHE A 394 22.03 -21.43 -7.22
CA PHE A 394 20.76 -22.13 -7.37
C PHE A 394 20.04 -21.66 -8.62
N TYR A 395 19.10 -22.45 -9.12
CA TYR A 395 18.25 -22.03 -10.23
C TYR A 395 17.27 -20.96 -9.77
N SER A 396 17.16 -19.86 -10.51
CA SER A 396 16.12 -18.85 -10.33
C SER A 396 15.19 -18.83 -11.55
N SER A 397 13.88 -18.71 -11.30
CA SER A 397 12.92 -18.47 -12.41
C SER A 397 13.06 -17.06 -13.01
N PHE A 398 13.78 -16.17 -12.32
CA PHE A 398 14.10 -14.82 -12.75
C PHE A 398 15.60 -14.59 -12.57
N PRO A 399 16.44 -15.17 -13.45
CA PRO A 399 17.88 -15.10 -13.28
C PRO A 399 18.35 -13.65 -13.41
N ILE A 400 19.14 -13.21 -12.44
CA ILE A 400 19.79 -11.88 -12.40
C ILE A 400 21.29 -11.97 -12.72
N SER A 401 21.79 -13.19 -12.93
CA SER A 401 23.18 -13.43 -13.36
C SER A 401 23.26 -14.55 -14.38
N VAL A 402 24.31 -14.54 -15.20
CA VAL A 402 24.63 -15.61 -16.16
C VAL A 402 24.74 -16.97 -15.46
N THR A 403 25.22 -17.00 -14.22
CA THR A 403 25.33 -18.26 -13.45
C THR A 403 23.95 -18.85 -13.16
N GLU A 404 22.97 -18.02 -12.84
CA GLU A 404 21.59 -18.47 -12.59
C GLU A 404 20.88 -18.92 -13.89
N GLU A 405 21.26 -18.37 -15.05
CA GLU A 405 20.76 -18.82 -16.36
C GLU A 405 21.28 -20.20 -16.77
N LEU A 406 22.51 -20.55 -16.35
CA LEU A 406 23.18 -21.79 -16.71
C LEU A 406 22.77 -23.00 -15.83
N VAL A 407 22.12 -22.73 -14.70
CA VAL A 407 21.66 -23.71 -13.69
C VAL A 407 20.18 -24.01 -13.89
#